data_AF-A0A2M6WV87-F1
#
_entry.id   AF-A0A2M6WV87-F1
#
_cell.length_a   1.000
_cell.length_b   1.000
_cell.length_c   1.000
_cell.angle_alpha   90.00
_cell.angle_beta   90.00
_cell.angle_gamma   90.00
#
_symmetry.space_group_name_H-M   'P 1'
#
loop_
_entity.id
_entity.type
_entity.pdbx_description
1 polymer ?
#
loop_
_entity_poly.entity_id
_entity_poly.type
_entity_poly.pdbx_seq_one_letter_code
_entity_poly.pdbx_strand_id
1 'polypeptide(L)'
;MKNKKNKLINSFAISAILAIVFIVFAVIFGELYKPFKNWLAGAFNHHWIGKSVISIMIFYIFGFLCYFKISDREEILIYMLKIVFWTALAGALLITSFYLYEYFLAIHQ
;
A
#
# COMPACT_ATOMS: atom_id res chain seq x y z
N MET A 1 5.83 4.46 29.00
CA MET A 1 6.56 4.63 27.71
C MET A 1 6.24 3.54 26.68
N LYS A 2 6.18 2.26 27.07
CA LYS A 2 5.85 1.11 26.18
C LYS A 2 4.54 1.31 25.41
N ASN A 3 3.50 1.77 26.11
CA ASN A 3 2.17 2.05 25.56
C ASN A 3 2.15 3.08 24.41
N LYS A 4 2.93 4.17 24.51
CA LYS A 4 3.02 5.19 23.45
C LYS A 4 3.69 4.63 22.19
N LYS A 5 4.70 3.76 22.36
CA LYS A 5 5.37 3.08 21.24
C LYS A 5 4.41 2.11 20.53
N ASN A 6 3.65 1.31 21.29
CA ASN A 6 2.70 0.36 20.72
C ASN A 6 1.58 1.08 19.94
N LYS A 7 1.08 2.19 20.49
CA LYS A 7 0.11 3.06 19.82
C LYS A 7 0.65 3.59 18.49
N LEU A 8 1.90 4.07 18.47
CA LEU A 8 2.56 4.53 17.25
C LEU A 8 2.68 3.41 16.21
N ILE A 9 3.19 2.24 16.62
CA ILE A 9 3.36 1.07 15.75
C ILE A 9 2.02 0.64 15.15
N ASN A 10 0.96 0.52 15.96
CA ASN A 10 -0.37 0.13 15.48
C ASN A 10 -0.94 1.12 14.47
N SER A 11 -0.70 2.42 14.68
CA SER A 11 -1.19 3.47 13.77
C SER A 11 -0.52 3.40 12.41
N PHE A 12 0.81 3.20 12.41
CA PHE A 12 1.56 3.04 11.17
C PHE A 12 1.40 1.65 10.55
N ALA A 13 0.98 0.63 11.30
CA ALA A 13 0.60 -0.67 10.75
C ALA A 13 -0.67 -0.56 9.91
N ILE A 14 -1.70 0.17 10.38
CA ILE A 14 -2.91 0.43 9.58
C ILE A 14 -2.57 1.25 8.34
N SER A 15 -1.75 2.29 8.46
CA SER A 15 -1.37 3.09 7.30
C SER A 15 -0.52 2.31 6.29
N ALA A 16 0.33 1.38 6.76
CA ALA A 16 1.06 0.45 5.90
C ALA A 16 0.10 -0.44 5.10
N ILE A 17 -0.92 -1.02 5.74
CA ILE A 17 -1.93 -1.85 5.07
C ILE A 17 -2.62 -1.05 3.95
N LEU A 18 -3.07 0.18 4.26
CA LEU A 18 -3.71 1.05 3.27
C LEU A 18 -2.77 1.41 2.11
N ALA A 19 -1.50 1.72 2.41
CA ALA A 19 -0.50 2.02 1.40
C ALA A 19 -0.22 0.81 0.50
N ILE A 20 -0.09 -0.40 1.06
CA ILE A 20 0.11 -1.63 0.29
C ILE A 20 -1.07 -1.89 -0.64
N VAL A 21 -2.31 -1.81 -0.12
CA VAL A 21 -3.52 -1.99 -0.93
C VAL A 21 -3.57 -0.98 -2.08
N PHE A 22 -3.26 0.29 -1.80
CA PHE A 22 -3.16 1.31 -2.84
C PHE A 22 -2.08 0.99 -3.88
N ILE A 23 -0.89 0.56 -3.47
CA ILE A 23 0.21 0.22 -4.38
C ILE A 23 -0.23 -0.91 -5.33
N VAL A 24 -0.79 -2.00 -4.79
CA VAL A 24 -1.27 -3.13 -5.59
C VAL A 24 -2.33 -2.67 -6.60
N PHE A 25 -3.32 -1.91 -6.13
CA PHE A 25 -4.35 -1.33 -7.00
C PHE A 25 -3.74 -0.45 -8.09
N ALA A 26 -2.89 0.51 -7.72
CA ALA A 26 -2.35 1.50 -8.64
C ALA A 26 -1.36 0.90 -9.65
N VAL A 27 -0.66 -0.18 -9.30
CA VAL A 27 0.19 -0.93 -10.22
C VAL A 27 -0.67 -1.62 -11.27
N ILE A 28 -1.60 -2.48 -10.85
CA ILE A 28 -2.44 -3.27 -11.76
C ILE A 28 -3.35 -2.36 -12.60
N PHE A 29 -4.09 -1.48 -11.95
CA PHE A 29 -5.00 -0.56 -12.64
C PHE A 29 -4.25 0.43 -13.54
N GLY A 30 -3.02 0.80 -13.17
CA GLY A 30 -2.15 1.65 -13.99
C GLY A 30 -1.73 1.02 -15.31
N GLU A 31 -1.67 -0.31 -15.39
CA GLU A 31 -1.39 -0.99 -16.66
C GLU A 31 -2.67 -1.26 -17.46
N LEU A 32 -3.79 -1.55 -16.79
CA LEU A 32 -5.06 -1.85 -17.45
C LEU A 32 -5.81 -0.60 -17.96
N TYR A 33 -5.62 0.56 -17.34
CA TYR A 33 -6.41 1.77 -17.64
C TYR A 33 -5.51 2.97 -17.98
N LYS A 34 -5.32 3.20 -19.29
CA LYS A 34 -4.47 4.28 -19.84
C LYS A 34 -4.79 5.68 -19.28
N PRO A 35 -6.05 6.11 -19.09
CA PRO A 35 -6.34 7.45 -18.57
C PRO A 35 -5.78 7.67 -17.15
N PHE A 36 -5.83 6.66 -16.28
CA PHE A 36 -5.25 6.75 -14.94
C PHE A 36 -3.71 6.84 -14.99
N LYS A 37 -3.08 6.05 -15.87
CA LYS A 37 -1.64 6.13 -16.12
C LYS A 37 -1.21 7.52 -16.59
N ASN A 38 -1.96 8.10 -17.54
CA ASN A 38 -1.69 9.42 -18.09
C ASN A 38 -1.93 10.54 -17.08
N TRP A 39 -2.98 10.44 -16.26
CA TRP A 39 -3.22 11.40 -15.18
C TRP A 39 -2.07 11.41 -14.17
N LEU A 40 -1.58 10.23 -13.75
CA LEU A 40 -0.42 10.14 -12.86
C LEU A 40 0.84 10.74 -13.50
N ALA A 41 1.08 10.47 -14.78
CA ALA A 41 2.22 11.03 -15.50
C ALA A 41 2.10 12.56 -15.67
N GLY A 42 0.91 13.08 -15.97
CA GLY A 42 0.68 14.51 -16.10
C GLY A 42 0.82 15.28 -14.78
N ALA A 43 0.40 14.68 -13.67
CA ALA A 43 0.49 15.31 -12.35
C ALA A 43 1.89 15.24 -11.73
N PHE A 44 2.64 14.14 -11.95
CA PHE A 44 3.91 13.86 -11.27
C PHE A 44 5.10 13.66 -12.22
N ASN A 45 4.99 14.10 -13.48
CA ASN A 45 5.91 13.85 -14.61
C ASN A 45 6.04 12.38 -15.04
N HIS A 46 5.95 11.43 -14.10
CA HIS A 46 6.05 10.02 -14.37
C HIS A 46 5.06 9.21 -13.52
N HIS A 47 4.29 8.33 -14.14
CA HIS A 47 3.30 7.51 -13.45
C HIS A 47 3.86 6.63 -12.32
N TRP A 48 5.10 6.15 -12.43
CA TRP A 48 5.76 5.43 -11.32
C TRP A 48 6.06 6.34 -10.13
N ILE A 49 6.51 7.58 -10.39
CA ILE A 49 6.73 8.59 -9.35
C ILE A 49 5.40 8.94 -8.68
N GLY A 50 4.34 9.15 -9.45
CA GLY A 50 3.02 9.47 -8.92
C GLY A 50 2.47 8.39 -7.98
N LYS A 51 2.59 7.11 -8.33
CA LYS A 51 2.22 5.99 -7.43
C LYS A 51 3.00 6.06 -6.11
N SER A 52 4.32 6.27 -6.18
CA SER A 52 5.18 6.36 -4.99
C SER A 52 4.83 7.56 -4.11
N VAL A 53 4.66 8.75 -4.68
CA VAL A 53 4.30 9.96 -3.94
C VAL A 53 2.97 9.77 -3.21
N ILE A 54 1.94 9.28 -3.90
CA ILE A 54 0.63 9.05 -3.29
C ILE A 54 0.73 7.98 -2.18
N SER A 55 1.50 6.92 -2.38
CA SER A 55 1.67 5.88 -1.35
C SER A 55 2.35 6.41 -0.07
N ILE A 56 3.35 7.28 -0.22
CA ILE A 56 4.02 7.97 0.90
C ILE A 56 3.02 8.88 1.61
N MET A 57 2.24 9.66 0.86
CA MET A 57 1.21 10.52 1.43
C MET A 57 0.18 9.71 2.23
N ILE A 58 -0.33 8.61 1.68
CA ILE A 58 -1.24 7.69 2.38
C ILE A 58 -0.61 7.20 3.67
N PHE A 59 0.64 6.71 3.61
CA PHE A 59 1.32 6.15 4.78
C PHE A 59 1.46 7.16 5.92
N TYR A 60 1.92 8.38 5.64
CA TYR A 60 2.14 9.40 6.67
C TYR A 60 0.83 10.05 7.14
N ILE A 61 -0.07 10.41 6.22
CA ILE A 61 -1.33 11.07 6.56
C ILE A 61 -2.19 10.11 7.39
N PHE A 62 -2.40 8.88 6.95
CA PHE A 62 -3.18 7.92 7.73
C PHE A 62 -2.44 7.48 8.99
N GLY A 63 -1.12 7.34 8.98
CA GLY A 63 -0.35 6.99 10.17
C GLY A 63 -0.53 8.04 11.28
N PHE A 64 -0.48 9.32 10.91
CA PHE A 64 -0.72 10.43 11.82
C PHE A 64 -2.19 10.53 12.26
N LEU A 65 -3.16 10.39 11.34
CA LEU A 65 -4.58 10.44 11.68
C LEU A 65 -5.00 9.27 12.60
N CYS A 66 -4.52 8.05 12.33
CA CYS A 66 -4.78 6.87 13.14
C CYS A 66 -4.15 6.97 14.53
N TYR A 67 -3.03 7.68 14.67
CA TYR A 67 -2.40 7.93 15.97
C TYR A 67 -3.34 8.62 16.96
N PHE A 68 -4.23 9.50 16.52
CA PHE A 68 -5.18 10.14 17.45
C PHE A 68 -6.31 9.21 17.88
N LYS A 69 -6.64 8.19 17.08
CA LYS A 69 -7.80 7.31 17.31
C LYS A 69 -7.48 5.97 17.98
N ILE A 70 -6.24 5.49 17.91
CA ILE A 70 -5.89 4.14 18.37
C ILE A 70 -5.58 4.07 19.87
N SER A 71 -6.00 2.95 20.47
CA SER A 71 -5.72 2.53 21.84
C SER A 71 -4.39 1.75 21.94
N ASP A 72 -3.73 1.85 23.09
CA ASP A 72 -2.38 1.40 23.40
C ASP A 72 -2.26 -0.08 23.85
N ARG A 73 -3.23 -0.93 23.49
CA ARG A 73 -3.26 -2.35 23.90
C ARG A 73 -2.18 -3.19 23.20
N GLU A 74 -1.44 -3.99 23.98
CA GLU A 74 -0.35 -4.86 23.49
C GLU A 74 -0.85 -6.01 22.59
N GLU A 75 -1.97 -6.63 22.92
CA GLU A 75 -2.53 -7.75 22.14
C GLU A 75 -2.84 -7.36 20.68
N ILE A 76 -3.22 -6.10 20.46
CA ILE A 76 -3.51 -5.56 19.12
C ILE A 76 -2.24 -5.48 18.27
N LEU A 77 -1.07 -5.30 18.88
CA LEU A 77 0.18 -5.07 18.13
C LEU A 77 0.63 -6.29 17.33
N ILE A 78 0.69 -7.46 17.97
CA ILE A 78 1.11 -8.70 17.29
C ILE A 78 0.11 -9.02 16.16
N TYR A 79 -1.18 -8.82 16.41
CA TYR A 79 -2.22 -9.06 15.41
C TYR A 79 -2.09 -8.11 14.21
N MET A 80 -1.88 -6.81 14.45
CA MET A 80 -1.70 -5.82 13.36
C MET A 80 -0.44 -6.10 12.54
N LEU A 81 0.68 -6.46 13.17
CA LEU A 81 1.90 -6.83 12.44
C LEU A 81 1.72 -8.09 11.59
N LYS A 82 0.97 -9.10 12.07
CA LYS A 82 0.58 -10.26 11.27
C LYS A 82 -0.25 -9.85 10.05
N ILE A 83 -1.22 -8.95 10.21
CA ILE A 83 -2.01 -8.45 9.09
C ILE A 83 -1.13 -7.72 8.08
N VAL A 84 -0.23 -6.84 8.52
CA VAL A 84 0.73 -6.14 7.64
C VAL A 84 1.54 -7.16 6.85
N PHE A 85 2.10 -8.18 7.52
CA PHE A 85 2.88 -9.23 6.87
C PHE A 85 2.06 -9.97 5.79
N TRP A 86 0.88 -10.46 6.14
CA TRP A 86 0.02 -11.19 5.18
C TRP A 86 -0.47 -10.30 4.04
N THR A 87 -0.73 -9.02 4.30
CA THR A 87 -1.13 -8.05 3.27
C THR A 87 0.03 -7.76 2.32
N ALA A 88 1.25 -7.59 2.84
CA ALA A 88 2.45 -7.38 2.03
C ALA A 88 2.75 -8.62 1.17
N LEU A 89 2.67 -9.82 1.75
CA LEU A 89 2.88 -11.07 1.03
C LEU A 89 1.84 -11.26 -0.08
N ALA A 90 0.56 -11.06 0.22
CA ALA A 90 -0.50 -11.15 -0.77
C ALA A 90 -0.32 -10.10 -1.88
N GLY A 91 0.02 -8.86 -1.53
CA GLY A 91 0.27 -7.79 -2.49
C GLY A 91 1.45 -8.10 -3.42
N ALA A 92 2.55 -8.63 -2.88
CA ALA A 92 3.69 -9.08 -3.69
C ALA A 92 3.29 -10.19 -4.66
N LEU A 93 2.60 -11.23 -4.17
CA LEU A 93 2.12 -12.33 -5.01
C LEU A 93 1.18 -11.86 -6.11
N LEU A 94 0.27 -10.91 -5.82
CA LEU A 94 -0.66 -10.35 -6.81
C LEU A 94 0.08 -9.59 -7.91
N ILE A 95 1.00 -8.69 -7.56
CA ILE A 95 1.78 -7.92 -8.55
C ILE A 95 2.65 -8.86 -9.39
N THR A 96 3.32 -9.82 -8.76
CA THR A 96 4.14 -10.80 -9.49
C THR A 96 3.28 -11.65 -10.43
N SER A 97 2.15 -12.17 -9.95
CA SER A 97 1.25 -12.99 -10.78
C SER A 97 0.68 -12.20 -11.95
N PHE A 98 0.33 -10.92 -11.74
CA PHE A 98 -0.13 -10.03 -12.79
C PHE A 98 0.92 -9.86 -13.90
N TYR A 99 2.18 -9.56 -13.54
CA TYR A 99 3.23 -9.40 -14.56
C TYR A 99 3.64 -10.73 -15.22
N LEU A 100 3.58 -11.86 -14.51
CA LEU A 100 3.76 -13.17 -15.13
C LEU A 100 2.65 -13.48 -16.13
N TYR A 101 1.40 -13.19 -15.78
CA TYR A 101 0.25 -13.33 -16.68
C TYR A 101 0.42 -12.46 -17.93
N GLU A 102 0.74 -11.18 -17.76
CA GLU A 102 0.97 -10.26 -18.89
C GLU A 102 2.10 -10.77 -19.80
N TYR A 103 3.22 -11.20 -19.21
CA TYR A 103 4.38 -11.67 -19.99
C TYR A 103 4.10 -12.95 -20.77
N PHE A 104 3.50 -13.97 -20.13
CA PHE A 104 3.36 -15.30 -20.73
C PHE A 104 2.05 -15.54 -21.48
N LEU A 105 0.99 -14.79 -21.20
CA LEU A 105 -0.34 -15.07 -21.75
C LEU A 105 -0.89 -13.90 -22.58
N ALA A 106 -0.75 -12.67 -22.09
CA ALA A 106 -1.35 -11.52 -22.77
C ALA A 106 -0.59 -11.10 -24.05
N ILE A 107 0.74 -11.27 -24.09
CA ILE A 107 1.55 -10.92 -25.26
C ILE A 107 1.39 -11.92 -26.43
N HIS A 108 0.84 -13.12 -26.17
CA HIS A 108 0.66 -14.18 -27.16
C HIS A 108 -0.76 -14.31 -27.71
N GLN A 109 -1.65 -13.35 -27.44
CA GLN A 109 -2.99 -13.22 -28.02
C GLN A 109 -3.04 -12.07 -29.02
#